data_AF-A0A836U0L6-F1
#
_entry.id   AF-A0A836U0L6-F1
#
_cell.length_a   1.000
_cell.length_b   1.000
_cell.length_c   1.000
_cell.angle_alpha   90.00
_cell.angle_beta   90.00
_cell.angle_gamma   90.00
#
_symmetry.space_group_name_H-M   'P 1'
#
loop_
_entity.id
_entity.type
_entity.pdbx_description
1 polymer ?
#
loop_
_entity_poly.entity_id
_entity_poly.type
_entity_poly.pdbx_seq_one_letter_code
_entity_poly.pdbx_strand_id
1 'polypeptide(L)'
;MTLADFQQGSDQLFWVKDNLLAANFPTVDKALRDPDGLLAIGGDLSTQRLLQAYKNGIFPWYNEGQPIMWWSPDPRCVLVPNEIRISRSLKKRLLQNKLKITYNTAFTDVLNACAASRKGVGDTWITNKIKGAYFSLFKLGYAHSVECWRDNKLVGGLYGLAMGKVFFGESMFSRESDASKTALVHLGQQLDKMNFRLIDCQVHSEHLQTLGAKPMQRELFIQILNNYCNNEKLILPSSDLSVVNHSSNG
;
A
#
# COMPACT_ATOMS: atom_id res chain seq x y z
N MET A 1 -28.65 -15.79 -5.33
CA MET A 1 -28.37 -14.45 -4.80
C MET A 1 -27.37 -13.81 -5.76
N THR A 2 -27.78 -12.76 -6.45
CA THR A 2 -26.98 -12.16 -7.54
C THR A 2 -26.13 -11.02 -6.99
N LEU A 3 -25.04 -10.65 -7.68
CA LEU A 3 -24.24 -9.47 -7.34
C LEU A 3 -25.08 -8.17 -7.29
N ALA A 4 -26.26 -8.17 -7.93
CA ALA A 4 -27.20 -7.05 -7.93
C ALA A 4 -27.98 -6.86 -6.61
N ASP A 5 -27.95 -7.85 -5.71
CA ASP A 5 -28.67 -7.77 -4.42
C ASP A 5 -27.87 -7.01 -3.33
N PHE A 6 -26.61 -6.65 -3.58
CA PHE A 6 -25.81 -5.82 -2.68
C PHE A 6 -26.16 -4.35 -2.82
N GLN A 7 -27.28 -3.95 -2.22
CA GLN A 7 -27.54 -2.54 -1.99
C GLN A 7 -26.47 -1.93 -1.06
N GLN A 8 -25.98 -0.75 -1.44
CA GLN A 8 -25.10 0.07 -0.61
C GLN A 8 -25.76 0.31 0.76
N GLY A 9 -25.07 -0.06 1.85
CA GLY A 9 -25.53 0.25 3.22
C GLY A 9 -25.68 -0.94 4.16
N SER A 10 -25.36 -2.16 3.72
CA SER A 10 -25.21 -3.31 4.62
C SER A 10 -23.82 -3.30 5.28
N ASP A 11 -23.76 -3.21 6.60
CA ASP A 11 -22.52 -3.41 7.40
C ASP A 11 -22.01 -4.87 7.33
N GLN A 12 -22.71 -5.76 6.62
CA GLN A 12 -22.33 -7.16 6.49
C GLN A 12 -21.45 -7.40 5.27
N LEU A 13 -20.50 -8.31 5.46
CA LEU A 13 -19.66 -8.91 4.43
C LEU A 13 -20.33 -10.19 3.93
N PHE A 14 -20.34 -10.36 2.61
CA PHE A 14 -20.62 -11.64 1.98
C PHE A 14 -19.32 -12.41 1.78
N TRP A 15 -19.23 -13.58 2.41
CA TRP A 15 -18.09 -14.48 2.26
C TRP A 15 -18.26 -15.29 1.00
N VAL A 16 -17.36 -15.10 0.03
CA VAL A 16 -17.57 -15.57 -1.33
C VAL A 16 -17.56 -17.09 -1.42
N LYS A 17 -16.66 -17.77 -0.69
CA LYS A 17 -16.53 -19.22 -0.73
C LYS A 17 -17.66 -19.96 -0.02
N ASP A 18 -18.10 -19.45 1.12
CA ASP A 18 -19.08 -20.12 1.99
C ASP A 18 -20.52 -19.63 1.73
N ASN A 19 -20.72 -18.66 0.83
CA ASN A 19 -22.02 -18.08 0.45
C ASN A 19 -22.85 -17.59 1.65
N LEU A 20 -22.22 -16.93 2.61
CA LEU A 20 -22.88 -16.47 3.84
C LEU A 20 -22.63 -14.99 4.12
N LEU A 21 -23.54 -14.37 4.88
CA LEU A 21 -23.41 -13.01 5.39
C LEU A 21 -22.87 -13.03 6.82
N ALA A 22 -21.86 -12.23 7.10
CA ALA A 22 -21.29 -12.08 8.43
C ALA A 22 -20.78 -10.65 8.67
N ALA A 23 -20.67 -10.26 9.94
CA ALA A 23 -20.15 -8.94 10.32
C ALA A 23 -18.62 -8.84 10.15
N ASN A 24 -17.90 -9.95 10.37
CA ASN A 24 -16.44 -10.02 10.38
C ASN A 24 -15.90 -10.68 9.11
N PHE A 25 -14.60 -10.49 8.84
CA PHE A 25 -13.91 -11.20 7.76
C PHE A 25 -13.80 -12.70 8.06
N PRO A 26 -13.85 -13.57 7.02
CA PRO A 26 -13.42 -14.95 7.16
C PRO A 26 -11.90 -15.02 7.30
N THR A 27 -11.41 -16.19 7.69
CA THR A 27 -9.98 -16.49 7.66
C THR A 27 -9.47 -16.52 6.21
N VAL A 28 -8.24 -16.07 5.97
CA VAL A 28 -7.74 -15.87 4.59
C VAL A 28 -7.55 -17.16 3.79
N ASP A 29 -7.50 -18.34 4.43
CA ASP A 29 -7.52 -19.64 3.75
C ASP A 29 -8.84 -19.91 3.00
N LYS A 30 -9.88 -19.12 3.29
CA LYS A 30 -11.16 -19.14 2.58
C LYS A 30 -11.17 -18.32 1.28
N ALA A 31 -10.10 -17.58 0.97
CA ALA A 31 -10.06 -16.84 -0.28
C ALA A 31 -10.11 -17.79 -1.49
N LEU A 32 -10.71 -17.32 -2.59
CA LEU A 32 -10.73 -18.05 -3.85
C LEU A 32 -9.33 -18.17 -4.46
N ARG A 33 -9.14 -19.20 -5.28
CA ARG A 33 -7.95 -19.35 -6.15
C ARG A 33 -8.12 -18.64 -7.49
N ASP A 34 -9.36 -18.52 -7.96
CA ASP A 34 -9.72 -17.80 -9.16
C ASP A 34 -11.08 -17.10 -8.96
N PRO A 35 -11.15 -15.77 -9.03
CA PRO A 35 -10.02 -14.84 -9.09
C PRO A 35 -9.17 -14.91 -7.81
N ASP A 36 -7.84 -14.90 -7.96
CA ASP A 36 -6.91 -15.13 -6.84
C ASP A 36 -7.11 -14.13 -5.71
N GLY A 37 -7.34 -14.67 -4.51
CA GLY A 37 -7.41 -13.91 -3.28
C GLY A 37 -8.77 -13.27 -3.00
N LEU A 38 -9.77 -13.35 -3.89
CA LEU A 38 -11.09 -12.78 -3.58
C LEU A 38 -11.69 -13.50 -2.36
N LEU A 39 -11.99 -12.73 -1.31
CA LEU A 39 -12.36 -13.26 0.00
C LEU A 39 -13.80 -12.89 0.38
N ALA A 40 -14.13 -11.60 0.28
CA ALA A 40 -15.43 -11.07 0.69
C ALA A 40 -15.89 -9.89 -0.19
N ILE A 41 -17.20 -9.63 -0.20
CA ILE A 41 -17.85 -8.53 -0.92
C ILE A 41 -18.76 -7.76 0.05
N GLY A 42 -18.86 -6.44 -0.11
CA GLY A 42 -19.75 -5.58 0.69
C GLY A 42 -19.08 -4.99 1.93
N GLY A 43 -19.90 -4.69 2.94
CA GLY A 43 -19.50 -3.91 4.11
C GLY A 43 -19.28 -2.43 3.78
N ASP A 44 -18.34 -1.83 4.50
CA ASP A 44 -18.04 -0.40 4.50
C ASP A 44 -16.52 -0.14 4.45
N LEU A 45 -16.11 1.12 4.32
CA LEU A 45 -14.71 1.54 4.43
C LEU A 45 -14.44 2.31 5.73
N SER A 46 -15.14 1.95 6.81
CA SER A 46 -14.86 2.51 8.12
C SER A 46 -13.43 2.20 8.53
N THR A 47 -12.82 3.13 9.29
CA THR A 47 -11.45 2.96 9.78
C THR A 47 -11.30 1.66 10.56
N GLN A 48 -12.28 1.30 11.40
CA GLN A 48 -12.24 0.05 12.17
C GLN A 48 -12.15 -1.17 11.26
N ARG A 49 -13.00 -1.25 10.23
CA ARG A 49 -12.99 -2.39 9.30
C ARG A 49 -11.70 -2.45 8.48
N LEU A 50 -11.21 -1.31 8.00
CA LEU A 50 -9.95 -1.26 7.27
C LEU A 50 -8.78 -1.74 8.12
N LEU A 51 -8.64 -1.24 9.35
CA LEU A 51 -7.57 -1.68 10.25
C LEU A 51 -7.68 -3.19 10.56
N GLN A 52 -8.90 -3.69 10.75
CA GLN A 52 -9.12 -5.14 10.89
C GLN A 52 -8.74 -5.91 9.61
N ALA A 53 -9.04 -5.40 8.43
CA ALA A 53 -8.67 -6.03 7.17
C ALA A 53 -7.14 -6.13 7.05
N TYR A 54 -6.41 -5.01 7.18
CA TYR A 54 -4.95 -4.99 7.08
C TYR A 54 -4.26 -5.86 8.11
N LYS A 55 -4.74 -5.86 9.36
CA LYS A 55 -4.21 -6.73 10.41
C LYS A 55 -4.32 -8.22 10.05
N ASN A 56 -5.36 -8.60 9.30
CA ASN A 56 -5.58 -9.96 8.83
C ASN A 56 -5.05 -10.22 7.41
N GLY A 57 -4.27 -9.30 6.83
CA GLY A 57 -3.69 -9.48 5.49
C GLY A 57 -4.71 -9.34 4.36
N ILE A 58 -5.76 -8.54 4.59
CA ILE A 58 -6.85 -8.29 3.66
C ILE A 58 -6.81 -6.81 3.25
N PHE A 59 -7.07 -6.52 1.98
CA PHE A 59 -7.15 -5.14 1.47
C PHE A 59 -8.37 -4.95 0.55
N PRO A 60 -8.95 -3.74 0.50
CA PRO A 60 -10.02 -3.43 -0.42
C PRO A 60 -9.47 -3.15 -1.83
N TRP A 61 -10.10 -3.70 -2.86
CA TRP A 61 -9.75 -3.36 -4.24
C TRP A 61 -10.95 -3.58 -5.17
N TYR A 62 -11.47 -2.51 -5.76
CA TYR A 62 -12.65 -2.52 -6.63
C TYR A 62 -12.69 -1.27 -7.50
N ASN A 63 -13.37 -1.32 -8.65
CA ASN A 63 -13.54 -0.19 -9.55
C ASN A 63 -14.82 0.59 -9.24
N GLU A 64 -14.93 1.81 -9.77
CA GLU A 64 -16.17 2.59 -9.72
C GLU A 64 -17.34 1.77 -10.29
N GLY A 65 -18.49 1.81 -9.62
CA GLY A 65 -19.66 0.99 -9.98
C GLY A 65 -19.64 -0.46 -9.48
N GLN A 66 -18.52 -0.97 -8.97
CA GLN A 66 -18.45 -2.28 -8.31
C GLN A 66 -18.75 -2.16 -6.80
N PRO A 67 -19.28 -3.22 -6.15
CA PRO A 67 -19.32 -3.27 -4.70
C PRO A 67 -17.89 -3.31 -4.13
N ILE A 68 -17.74 -3.00 -2.85
CA ILE A 68 -16.45 -3.16 -2.16
C ILE A 68 -16.07 -4.65 -2.21
N MET A 69 -14.86 -4.94 -2.69
CA MET A 69 -14.31 -6.31 -2.73
C MET A 69 -13.04 -6.36 -1.90
N TRP A 70 -12.84 -7.47 -1.20
CA TRP A 70 -11.78 -7.66 -0.23
C TRP A 70 -10.91 -8.86 -0.62
N TRP A 71 -9.59 -8.68 -0.58
CA TRP A 71 -8.64 -9.58 -1.22
C TRP A 71 -7.51 -10.02 -0.30
N SER A 72 -7.06 -11.26 -0.45
CA SER A 72 -5.86 -11.84 0.16
C SER A 72 -5.22 -12.87 -0.76
N PRO A 73 -4.46 -12.44 -1.80
CA PRO A 73 -3.87 -13.31 -2.83
C PRO A 73 -2.79 -14.25 -2.28
N ASP A 74 -2.54 -15.34 -3.00
CA ASP A 74 -1.47 -16.30 -2.72
C ASP A 74 -0.76 -16.74 -4.02
N PRO A 75 0.49 -16.30 -4.27
CA PRO A 75 1.39 -15.62 -3.35
C PRO A 75 1.10 -14.12 -3.16
N ARG A 76 1.49 -13.60 -1.99
CA ARG A 76 1.54 -12.17 -1.68
C ARG A 76 2.82 -11.54 -2.23
N CYS A 77 2.75 -10.36 -2.84
CA CYS A 77 3.95 -9.62 -3.26
C CYS A 77 4.48 -8.74 -2.12
N VAL A 78 5.78 -8.85 -1.82
CA VAL A 78 6.40 -8.13 -0.69
C VAL A 78 7.79 -7.59 -1.03
N LEU A 79 8.22 -6.60 -0.26
CA LEU A 79 9.58 -6.02 -0.25
C LEU A 79 10.13 -6.04 1.18
N VAL A 80 11.43 -6.35 1.32
CA VAL A 80 12.14 -6.17 2.59
C VAL A 80 12.84 -4.81 2.55
N PRO A 81 12.65 -3.91 3.55
CA PRO A 81 13.15 -2.54 3.49
C PRO A 81 14.63 -2.38 3.12
N ASN A 82 15.50 -3.24 3.65
CA ASN A 82 16.94 -3.23 3.39
C ASN A 82 17.38 -4.04 2.15
N GLU A 83 16.46 -4.73 1.46
CA GLU A 83 16.74 -5.50 0.24
C GLU A 83 16.27 -4.78 -1.04
N ILE A 84 15.83 -3.52 -0.95
CA ILE A 84 15.41 -2.74 -2.12
C ILE A 84 16.59 -2.61 -3.10
N ARG A 85 16.38 -3.08 -4.32
CA ARG A 85 17.41 -3.07 -5.37
C ARG A 85 17.52 -1.68 -5.98
N ILE A 86 18.71 -1.10 -5.88
CA ILE A 86 19.03 0.20 -6.48
C ILE A 86 19.90 -0.03 -7.72
N SER A 87 19.31 0.17 -8.90
CA SER A 87 20.06 0.08 -10.17
C SER A 87 21.16 1.14 -10.24
N ARG A 88 22.16 0.93 -11.11
CA ARG A 88 23.26 1.90 -11.30
C ARG A 88 22.76 3.28 -11.71
N SER A 89 21.74 3.35 -12.57
CA SER A 89 21.13 4.61 -13.01
C SER A 89 20.36 5.30 -11.88
N LEU A 90 19.62 4.54 -11.06
CA LEU A 90 18.92 5.07 -9.90
C LEU A 90 19.91 5.60 -8.86
N LYS A 91 20.99 4.86 -8.58
CA LYS A 91 22.07 5.29 -7.68
C LYS A 91 22.68 6.62 -8.14
N LYS A 92 22.97 6.78 -9.43
CA LYS A 92 23.48 8.03 -9.99
C LYS A 92 22.48 9.18 -9.77
N ARG A 93 21.18 8.94 -9.93
CA ARG A 93 20.14 9.96 -9.71
C ARG A 93 20.03 10.35 -8.24
N LEU A 94 20.04 9.39 -7.31
CA LEU A 94 20.02 9.65 -5.87
C LEU A 94 21.21 10.52 -5.45
N LEU A 95 22.40 10.22 -5.96
CA LEU A 95 23.64 10.98 -5.67
C LEU A 95 23.63 12.42 -6.20
N GLN A 96 22.80 12.74 -7.20
CA GLN A 96 22.68 14.13 -7.68
C GLN A 96 21.97 15.03 -6.68
N ASN A 97 21.23 14.46 -5.72
CA ASN A 97 20.48 15.18 -4.69
C ASN A 97 19.60 16.32 -5.24
N LYS A 98 19.04 16.13 -6.45
CA LYS A 98 18.14 17.09 -7.13
C LYS A 98 16.67 16.89 -6.78
N LEU A 99 16.36 15.80 -6.09
CA LEU A 99 15.01 15.46 -5.65
C LEU A 99 14.97 15.60 -4.14
N LYS A 100 14.00 16.37 -3.65
CA LYS A 100 13.74 16.55 -2.23
C LYS A 100 12.69 15.54 -1.79
N ILE A 101 12.90 14.87 -0.65
CA ILE A 101 11.96 13.90 -0.08
C ILE A 101 11.37 14.44 1.22
N THR A 102 10.04 14.41 1.31
CA THR A 102 9.32 14.72 2.55
C THR A 102 8.32 13.62 2.88
N TYR A 103 7.82 13.65 4.11
CA TYR A 103 6.82 12.70 4.61
C TYR A 103 5.63 13.46 5.15
N ASN A 104 4.42 12.99 4.82
CA ASN A 104 3.15 13.49 5.36
C ASN A 104 2.89 15.00 5.15
N THR A 105 3.58 15.64 4.20
CA THR A 105 3.43 17.09 3.95
C THR A 105 2.34 17.41 2.93
N ALA A 106 2.05 16.47 2.03
CA ALA A 106 1.09 16.66 0.94
C ALA A 106 0.30 15.37 0.65
N PHE A 107 -0.21 14.71 1.70
CA PHE A 107 -0.91 13.42 1.59
C PHE A 107 -2.04 13.45 0.56
N THR A 108 -2.90 14.49 0.62
CA THR A 108 -4.02 14.64 -0.31
C THR A 108 -3.55 14.80 -1.76
N ASP A 109 -2.44 15.49 -2.01
CA ASP A 109 -1.88 15.67 -3.35
C ASP A 109 -1.30 14.37 -3.90
N VAL A 110 -0.60 13.60 -3.07
CA VAL A 110 -0.12 12.25 -3.42
C VAL A 110 -1.28 11.33 -3.75
N LEU A 111 -2.31 11.30 -2.90
CA LEU A 111 -3.49 10.46 -3.08
C LEU A 111 -4.23 10.82 -4.38
N ASN A 112 -4.40 12.11 -4.66
CA ASN A 112 -5.01 12.59 -5.90
C ASN A 112 -4.15 12.27 -7.13
N ALA A 113 -2.83 12.39 -7.02
CA ALA A 113 -1.92 12.05 -8.11
C ALA A 113 -1.88 10.54 -8.41
N CYS A 114 -2.01 9.69 -7.40
CA CYS A 114 -2.19 8.24 -7.57
C CYS A 114 -3.53 7.90 -8.21
N ALA A 115 -4.59 8.65 -7.89
CA ALA A 115 -5.93 8.43 -8.43
C ALA A 115 -6.12 8.95 -9.86
N ALA A 116 -5.25 9.85 -10.31
CA ALA A 116 -5.33 10.43 -11.64
C ALA A 116 -5.10 9.35 -12.71
N SER A 117 -5.98 9.30 -13.72
CA SER A 117 -5.81 8.43 -14.88
C SER A 117 -4.45 8.71 -15.54
N ARG A 118 -3.72 7.64 -15.85
CA ARG A 118 -2.50 7.72 -16.66
C ARG A 118 -2.94 7.75 -18.12
N LYS A 119 -2.32 8.59 -18.94
CA LYS A 119 -2.64 8.66 -20.38
C LYS A 119 -2.69 7.25 -21.00
N GLY A 120 -3.85 6.87 -21.53
CA GLY A 120 -4.08 5.57 -22.19
C GLY A 120 -4.43 4.39 -21.26
N VAL A 121 -4.54 4.60 -19.95
CA VAL A 121 -5.02 3.62 -18.97
C VAL A 121 -6.35 4.14 -18.43
N GLY A 122 -7.37 3.27 -18.36
CA GLY A 122 -8.69 3.62 -17.83
C GLY A 122 -8.66 4.18 -16.39
N ASP A 123 -9.82 4.48 -15.86
CA ASP A 123 -9.95 5.01 -14.50
C ASP A 123 -9.28 4.10 -13.47
N THR A 124 -8.68 4.72 -12.45
CA THR A 124 -8.02 3.98 -11.37
C THR A 124 -9.06 3.44 -10.38
N TRP A 125 -8.72 2.38 -9.66
CA TRP A 125 -9.54 1.84 -8.56
C TRP A 125 -9.69 2.82 -7.37
N ILE A 126 -8.97 3.95 -7.37
CA ILE A 126 -8.94 4.93 -6.28
C ILE A 126 -10.12 5.92 -6.43
N THR A 127 -11.30 5.40 -6.15
CA THR A 127 -12.57 6.14 -6.13
C THR A 127 -12.61 7.21 -5.04
N ASN A 128 -13.59 8.12 -5.08
CA ASN A 128 -13.77 9.13 -4.02
C ASN A 128 -14.01 8.50 -2.63
N LYS A 129 -14.65 7.32 -2.57
CA LYS A 129 -14.85 6.56 -1.31
C LYS A 129 -13.52 6.08 -0.74
N ILE A 130 -12.66 5.50 -1.58
CA ILE A 130 -11.29 5.14 -1.21
C ILE A 130 -10.54 6.38 -0.71
N LYS A 131 -10.58 7.49 -1.46
CA LYS A 131 -9.88 8.72 -1.03
C LYS A 131 -10.30 9.18 0.37
N GLY A 132 -11.60 9.24 0.64
CA GLY A 132 -12.13 9.63 1.95
C GLY A 132 -11.71 8.68 3.07
N ALA A 133 -11.70 7.38 2.81
CA ALA A 133 -11.32 6.36 3.78
C ALA A 133 -9.83 6.47 4.18
N TYR A 134 -8.93 6.57 3.20
CA TYR A 134 -7.49 6.69 3.48
C TYR A 134 -7.11 8.06 4.03
N PHE A 135 -7.83 9.13 3.67
CA PHE A 135 -7.67 10.42 4.33
C PHE A 135 -8.08 10.37 5.81
N SER A 136 -9.11 9.59 6.15
CA SER A 136 -9.50 9.35 7.54
C SER A 136 -8.41 8.57 8.29
N LEU A 137 -7.82 7.55 7.66
CA LEU A 137 -6.67 6.82 8.22
C LEU A 137 -5.43 7.72 8.39
N PHE A 138 -5.19 8.66 7.47
CA PHE A 138 -4.12 9.66 7.59
C PHE A 138 -4.33 10.55 8.81
N LYS A 139 -5.53 11.11 8.98
CA LYS A 139 -5.89 11.92 10.16
C LYS A 139 -5.72 11.17 11.48
N LEU A 140 -5.90 9.86 11.47
CA LEU A 140 -5.75 9.00 12.64
C LEU A 140 -4.30 8.55 12.89
N GLY A 141 -3.36 8.87 11.99
CA GLY A 141 -1.94 8.55 12.10
C GLY A 141 -1.58 7.14 11.62
N TYR A 142 -2.43 6.48 10.84
CA TYR A 142 -2.16 5.16 10.25
C TYR A 142 -1.65 5.26 8.82
N ALA A 143 -2.24 6.16 8.03
CA ALA A 143 -1.79 6.37 6.66
C ALA A 143 -0.68 7.41 6.60
N HIS A 144 0.25 7.19 5.68
CA HIS A 144 1.40 8.06 5.46
C HIS A 144 1.65 8.25 3.97
N SER A 145 2.22 9.40 3.62
CA SER A 145 2.70 9.70 2.28
C SER A 145 4.19 9.98 2.30
N VAL A 146 4.84 9.65 1.18
CA VAL A 146 6.21 10.04 0.86
C VAL A 146 6.14 10.85 -0.42
N GLU A 147 6.60 12.09 -0.34
CA GLU A 147 6.54 13.03 -1.46
C GLU A 147 7.93 13.22 -2.07
N CYS A 148 7.98 13.26 -3.40
CA CYS A 148 9.20 13.54 -4.15
C CYS A 148 9.03 14.86 -4.92
N TRP A 149 9.90 15.83 -4.62
CA TRP A 149 9.82 17.19 -5.15
C TRP A 149 11.02 17.54 -6.01
N ARG A 150 10.79 18.36 -7.03
CA ARG A 150 11.82 19.11 -7.76
C ARG A 150 11.36 20.55 -7.87
N ASP A 151 12.20 21.50 -7.45
CA ASP A 151 11.91 22.94 -7.56
C ASP A 151 10.50 23.30 -7.04
N ASN A 152 10.15 22.76 -5.86
CA ASN A 152 8.83 22.87 -5.21
C ASN A 152 7.64 22.26 -5.96
N LYS A 153 7.87 21.49 -7.02
CA LYS A 153 6.83 20.74 -7.74
C LYS A 153 6.81 19.29 -7.28
N LEU A 154 5.63 18.77 -6.97
CA LEU A 154 5.42 17.36 -6.65
C LEU A 154 5.54 16.52 -7.94
N VAL A 155 6.65 15.79 -8.07
CA VAL A 155 7.03 15.03 -9.27
C VAL A 155 6.91 13.52 -9.11
N GLY A 156 6.65 13.04 -7.90
CA GLY A 156 6.35 11.64 -7.63
C GLY A 156 6.03 11.43 -6.16
N GLY A 157 5.67 10.22 -5.81
CA GLY A 157 5.39 9.86 -4.43
C GLY A 157 4.63 8.56 -4.31
N LEU A 158 4.36 8.18 -3.07
CA LEU A 158 3.59 7.01 -2.71
C LEU A 158 2.84 7.26 -1.41
N TYR A 159 1.79 6.48 -1.17
CA TYR A 159 1.15 6.42 0.13
C TYR A 159 0.93 4.97 0.57
N GLY A 160 0.77 4.79 1.87
CA GLY A 160 0.56 3.49 2.48
C GLY A 160 0.16 3.59 3.93
N LEU A 161 -0.02 2.45 4.60
CA LEU A 161 -0.32 2.38 6.03
C LEU A 161 0.87 1.85 6.82
N ALA A 162 1.18 2.44 7.96
CA ALA A 162 2.12 1.87 8.93
C ALA A 162 1.33 1.29 10.11
N MET A 163 1.45 -0.02 10.33
CA MET A 163 0.79 -0.71 11.44
C MET A 163 1.79 -1.69 12.08
N GLY A 164 2.19 -1.41 13.32
CA GLY A 164 3.33 -2.08 13.93
C GLY A 164 4.58 -1.94 13.08
N LYS A 165 5.26 -3.05 12.77
CA LYS A 165 6.49 -3.11 11.96
C LYS A 165 6.25 -3.56 10.51
N VAL A 166 5.05 -3.35 9.99
CA VAL A 166 4.68 -3.62 8.59
C VAL A 166 4.15 -2.34 7.94
N PHE A 167 4.65 -2.06 6.73
CA PHE A 167 4.15 -0.96 5.90
C PHE A 167 3.36 -1.53 4.73
N PHE A 168 2.10 -1.15 4.58
CA PHE A 168 1.23 -1.56 3.49
C PHE A 168 1.26 -0.50 2.40
N GLY A 169 2.01 -0.72 1.32
CA GLY A 169 2.13 0.23 0.22
C GLY A 169 0.89 0.17 -0.66
N GLU A 170 0.16 1.28 -0.82
CA GLU A 170 -1.13 1.26 -1.53
C GLU A 170 -0.99 1.63 -3.00
N SER A 171 -0.32 2.74 -3.26
CA SER A 171 -0.09 3.19 -4.63
C SER A 171 1.08 4.16 -4.68
N MET A 172 1.59 4.34 -5.89
CA MET A 172 2.64 5.31 -6.20
C MET A 172 2.40 5.93 -7.57
N PHE A 173 2.92 7.14 -7.75
CA PHE A 173 2.87 7.86 -9.02
C PHE A 173 4.22 8.49 -9.34
N SER A 174 4.47 8.72 -10.62
CA SER A 174 5.67 9.37 -11.11
C SER A 174 5.30 10.27 -12.28
N ARG A 175 5.65 11.55 -12.19
CA ARG A 175 5.57 12.53 -13.29
C ARG A 175 6.92 12.76 -13.96
N GLU A 176 8.00 12.42 -13.26
CA GLU A 176 9.36 12.37 -13.79
C GLU A 176 9.95 10.97 -13.67
N SER A 177 10.95 10.67 -14.50
CA SER A 177 11.69 9.40 -14.40
C SER A 177 12.28 9.22 -13.00
N ASP A 178 12.06 8.03 -12.45
CA ASP A 178 12.59 7.56 -11.16
C ASP A 178 12.11 8.33 -9.92
N ALA A 179 11.14 9.25 -10.02
CA ALA A 179 10.62 9.97 -8.85
C ALA A 179 9.93 9.02 -7.86
N SER A 180 9.05 8.12 -8.34
CA SER A 180 8.42 7.10 -7.47
C SER A 180 9.44 6.11 -6.88
N LYS A 181 10.45 5.70 -7.67
CA LYS A 181 11.53 4.82 -7.20
C LYS A 181 12.36 5.49 -6.11
N THR A 182 12.64 6.78 -6.26
CA THR A 182 13.36 7.58 -5.28
C THR A 182 12.56 7.66 -3.98
N ALA A 183 11.26 7.94 -4.04
CA ALA A 183 10.37 7.90 -2.88
C ALA A 183 10.38 6.52 -2.19
N LEU A 184 10.30 5.42 -2.95
CA LEU A 184 10.33 4.07 -2.40
C LEU A 184 11.67 3.72 -1.73
N VAL A 185 12.80 4.10 -2.33
CA VAL A 185 14.13 3.88 -1.73
C VAL A 185 14.26 4.63 -0.41
N HIS A 186 13.86 5.89 -0.36
CA HIS A 186 13.88 6.68 0.88
C HIS A 186 12.92 6.13 1.92
N LEU A 187 11.74 5.65 1.51
CA LEU A 187 10.84 4.92 2.41
C LEU A 187 11.54 3.69 2.99
N GLY A 188 12.11 2.81 2.15
CA GLY A 188 12.77 1.59 2.62
C GLY A 188 13.91 1.87 3.59
N GLN A 189 14.75 2.86 3.30
CA GLN A 189 15.81 3.30 4.21
C GLN A 189 15.27 3.79 5.56
N GLN A 190 14.17 4.55 5.53
CA GLN A 190 13.56 5.05 6.76
C GLN A 190 12.89 3.93 7.58
N LEU A 191 12.20 3.01 6.91
CA LEU A 191 11.57 1.84 7.51
C LEU A 191 12.61 0.91 8.13
N ASP A 192 13.74 0.68 7.45
CA ASP A 192 14.87 -0.10 7.97
C ASP A 192 15.44 0.50 9.27
N LYS A 193 15.69 1.81 9.31
CA LYS A 193 16.09 2.53 10.53
C LYS A 193 15.08 2.40 11.67
N MET A 194 13.80 2.27 11.34
CA MET A 194 12.71 2.09 12.30
C MET A 194 12.45 0.61 12.64
N ASN A 195 13.29 -0.31 12.16
CA ASN A 195 13.20 -1.76 12.34
C ASN A 195 11.89 -2.37 11.81
N PHE A 196 11.35 -1.82 10.71
CA PHE A 196 10.25 -2.46 10.00
C PHE A 196 10.73 -3.75 9.33
N ARG A 197 9.84 -4.74 9.27
CA ARG A 197 10.16 -6.06 8.74
C ARG A 197 9.78 -6.22 7.28
N LEU A 198 8.72 -5.54 6.85
CA LEU A 198 8.11 -5.81 5.57
C LEU A 198 7.39 -4.60 5.00
N ILE A 199 7.48 -4.45 3.69
CA ILE A 199 6.61 -3.62 2.87
C ILE A 199 5.70 -4.56 2.09
N ASP A 200 4.40 -4.56 2.37
CA ASP A 200 3.40 -5.27 1.58
C ASP A 200 3.15 -4.50 0.27
N CYS A 201 3.25 -5.22 -0.85
CA CYS A 201 3.00 -4.72 -2.20
C CYS A 201 1.78 -5.37 -2.83
N GLN A 202 1.02 -6.16 -2.06
CA GLN A 202 -0.19 -6.89 -2.44
C GLN A 202 0.00 -7.81 -3.64
N VAL A 203 -0.12 -7.26 -4.85
CA VAL A 203 -0.09 -7.97 -6.13
C VAL A 203 1.21 -7.65 -6.86
N HIS A 204 1.75 -8.65 -7.54
CA HIS A 204 2.98 -8.50 -8.32
C HIS A 204 2.84 -7.42 -9.41
N SER A 205 3.94 -6.70 -9.65
CA SER A 205 4.15 -5.96 -10.89
C SER A 205 5.61 -6.04 -11.31
N GLU A 206 5.86 -6.05 -12.63
CA GLU A 206 7.23 -6.04 -13.17
C GLU A 206 8.05 -4.86 -12.61
N HIS A 207 7.41 -3.70 -12.44
CA HIS A 207 8.04 -2.51 -11.87
C HIS A 207 8.61 -2.77 -10.48
N LEU A 208 7.81 -3.32 -9.56
CA LEU A 208 8.24 -3.63 -8.19
C LEU A 208 9.27 -4.76 -8.17
N GLN A 209 9.16 -5.74 -9.06
CA GLN A 209 10.15 -6.81 -9.17
C GLN A 209 11.55 -6.26 -9.50
N THR A 210 11.65 -5.25 -10.37
CA THR A 210 12.95 -4.59 -10.64
C THR A 210 13.57 -3.93 -9.41
N LEU A 211 12.74 -3.59 -8.42
CA LEU A 211 13.13 -2.98 -7.14
C LEU A 211 13.36 -4.02 -6.04
N GLY A 212 13.30 -5.32 -6.36
CA GLY A 212 13.54 -6.42 -5.43
C GLY A 212 12.30 -7.06 -4.83
N ALA A 213 11.10 -6.71 -5.30
CA ALA A 213 9.88 -7.32 -4.80
C ALA A 213 9.84 -8.81 -5.15
N LYS A 214 9.39 -9.62 -4.20
CA LYS A 214 9.36 -11.07 -4.30
C LYS A 214 8.01 -11.63 -3.88
N PRO A 215 7.58 -12.76 -4.47
CA PRO A 215 6.42 -13.48 -3.98
C PRO A 215 6.73 -14.10 -2.60
N MET A 216 5.73 -14.14 -1.74
CA MET A 216 5.74 -14.77 -0.43
C MET A 216 4.44 -15.56 -0.29
N GLN A 217 4.51 -16.81 0.16
CA GLN A 217 3.30 -17.58 0.43
C GLN A 217 2.42 -16.84 1.44
N ARG A 218 1.11 -16.80 1.21
CA ARG A 218 0.16 -16.08 2.06
C ARG A 218 0.28 -16.51 3.53
N GLU A 219 0.49 -17.79 3.78
CA GLU A 219 0.68 -18.31 5.15
C GLU A 219 1.87 -17.64 5.86
N LEU A 220 3.03 -17.55 5.20
CA LEU A 220 4.22 -16.87 5.74
C LEU A 220 3.97 -15.38 5.96
N PHE A 221 3.24 -14.73 5.04
CA PHE A 221 2.85 -13.34 5.19
C PHE A 221 1.98 -13.13 6.44
N ILE A 222 0.97 -13.98 6.67
CA ILE A 222 0.13 -13.93 7.87
C ILE A 222 0.94 -14.19 9.14
N GLN A 223 1.90 -15.12 9.12
CA GLN A 223 2.81 -15.31 10.25
C GLN A 223 3.61 -14.05 10.58
N ILE A 224 4.08 -13.30 9.57
CA ILE A 224 4.72 -11.99 9.79
C ILE A 224 3.73 -11.00 10.39
N LEU A 225 2.49 -10.92 9.87
CA LEU A 225 1.48 -10.02 10.43
C LEU A 225 1.18 -10.34 11.90
N ASN A 226 1.01 -11.61 12.27
CA ASN A 226 0.74 -12.00 13.66
C ASN A 226 1.86 -11.60 14.62
N ASN A 227 3.11 -11.60 14.15
CA ASN A 227 4.27 -11.26 14.97
C ASN A 227 4.59 -9.76 15.00
N TYR A 228 4.25 -9.02 13.95
CA TYR A 228 4.79 -7.68 13.71
C TYR A 228 3.72 -6.63 13.38
N CYS A 229 2.50 -7.02 13.01
CA CYS A 229 1.41 -6.09 12.74
C CYS A 229 0.48 -5.99 13.95
N ASN A 230 0.37 -4.78 14.48
CA ASN A 230 -0.55 -4.44 15.56
C ASN A 230 -1.20 -3.08 15.24
N ASN A 231 -2.11 -2.61 16.09
CA ASN A 231 -2.78 -1.32 15.87
C ASN A 231 -1.96 -0.13 16.40
N GLU A 232 -0.67 -0.33 16.73
CA GLU A 232 0.24 0.73 17.12
C GLU A 232 0.49 1.65 15.93
N LYS A 233 0.39 2.95 16.20
CA LYS A 233 0.60 4.02 15.21
C LYS A 233 2.07 4.37 15.21
N LEU A 234 2.77 4.09 14.12
CA LEU A 234 4.16 4.52 13.94
C LEU A 234 4.21 5.65 12.92
N ILE A 235 4.36 6.88 13.43
CA ILE A 235 4.42 8.07 12.58
C ILE A 235 5.80 8.16 11.91
N LEU A 236 5.80 8.19 10.58
CA LEU A 236 7.02 8.52 9.82
C LEU A 236 7.47 9.95 10.17
N PRO A 237 8.78 10.17 10.41
CA PRO A 237 9.28 11.46 10.86
C PRO A 237 8.99 12.54 9.83
N SER A 238 8.45 13.66 10.30
CA SER A 238 8.09 14.81 9.50
C SER A 238 9.32 15.72 9.26
N SER A 239 10.32 15.30 8.47
CA SER A 239 11.32 16.22 7.86
C SER A 239 12.40 15.53 6.99
N ASP A 240 12.94 16.34 6.06
CA ASP A 240 14.02 16.10 5.09
C ASP A 240 15.13 15.15 5.56
N LEU A 241 15.19 13.98 4.95
CA LEU A 241 16.39 13.14 4.99
C LEU A 241 17.23 13.46 3.76
N SER A 242 18.12 14.45 3.87
CA SER A 242 19.30 14.48 3.01
C SER A 242 20.00 13.13 3.13
N VAL A 243 20.19 12.46 1.99
CA VAL A 243 20.74 11.10 1.87
C VAL A 243 21.87 10.86 2.86
N VAL A 244 21.69 9.92 3.79
CA VAL A 244 22.79 9.41 4.62
C VAL A 244 23.63 8.51 3.72
N ASN A 245 24.92 8.83 3.61
CA ASN A 245 25.90 8.11 2.81
C ASN A 245 25.79 6.59 3.00
N HIS A 246 25.67 5.85 1.90
CA HIS A 246 25.84 4.41 1.93
C HIS A 246 27.29 4.10 2.30
N SER A 247 27.50 3.53 3.49
CA SER A 247 28.69 2.76 3.80
C SER A 247 28.75 1.58 2.82
N SER A 248 29.72 1.62 1.93
CA SER A 248 30.13 0.50 1.10
C SER A 248 30.59 -0.61 2.05
N ASN A 249 29.83 -1.69 2.19
CA ASN A 249 30.44 -2.96 2.58
C ASN A 249 30.95 -3.60 1.29
N GLY A 250 32.24 -3.93 1.31
CA GLY A 250 33.01 -4.48 0.19
C GLY A 250 32.62 -5.89 -0.22
#